data_AF-A0A7J4S5T5-F1
#
_entry.id   AF-A0A7J4S5T5-F1
#
_cell.length_a   1.000
_cell.length_b   1.000
_cell.length_c   1.000
_cell.angle_alpha   90.00
_cell.angle_beta   90.00
_cell.angle_gamma   90.00
#
_symmetry.space_group_name_H-M   'P 1'
#
loop_
_entity.id
_entity.type
_entity.pdbx_description
1 polymer ?
#
loop_
_entity_poly.entity_id
_entity_poly.type
_entity_poly.pdbx_seq_one_letter_code
_entity_poly.pdbx_strand_id
1 'polypeptide(L)'
;MFANVHPLGFLAAAKARDAEQLIGQTEQLVTALAPSEADLKPAEAVLAAAKSLYDAQEYSRAVAQAKRAAALATSLNERFTAYMAAWKFLQACREELQQIGFPTDGLESALESADKEVVRPVEEGGTLVPNYLGATERLERATEEARTVVARAREASREIFLATLAAEALSDSPSAPTSTWLAVRLEPMLEQAARELALGHAPAAFKIASEARVRSEDALAGAARAWELVDLAAAVLEGLEADVRVAEPLEEKVESARDALARGFLDRTSALAVANRVSDEVAAFAKHYPPARDALERTKSVYVRLQEDGFCSYDVDSALSEARGALARGDWNVVQEKVESASEIFLRLWSNQEALGQALAEIEERVALLAAFRLPLLPDVQQTLDRAKGEVRSGRLAGAQEDLLIARALMMQATRTGS
;
A
#
# COMPACT_ATOMS: atom_id res chain seq x y z
N MET A 1 52.92 -15.51 99.95
CA MET A 1 52.73 -14.85 98.63
C MET A 1 51.81 -15.74 97.80
N PHE A 2 50.99 -15.14 96.94
CA PHE A 2 49.82 -15.70 96.23
C PHE A 2 48.52 -15.61 97.05
N ALA A 3 47.96 -14.39 97.10
CA ALA A 3 46.57 -14.16 97.43
C ALA A 3 45.79 -13.99 96.11
N ASN A 4 44.69 -14.72 96.03
CA ASN A 4 43.71 -14.81 94.94
C ASN A 4 43.36 -13.44 94.35
N VAL A 5 43.82 -13.19 93.12
CA VAL A 5 43.24 -12.16 92.25
C VAL A 5 41.97 -12.76 91.67
N HIS A 6 40.81 -12.22 92.07
CA HIS A 6 39.48 -12.68 91.65
C HIS A 6 39.35 -12.72 90.12
N PRO A 7 39.36 -13.90 89.48
CA PRO A 7 39.20 -14.01 88.02
C PRO A 7 37.75 -13.71 87.58
N LEU A 8 36.80 -13.70 88.52
CA LEU A 8 35.39 -13.42 88.29
C LEU A 8 35.09 -11.92 88.02
N GLY A 9 35.85 -11.01 88.63
CA GLY A 9 35.63 -9.56 88.47
C GLY A 9 36.08 -9.03 87.10
N PHE A 10 37.19 -9.54 86.58
CA PHE A 10 37.72 -9.15 85.27
C PHE A 10 36.81 -9.61 84.11
N LEU A 11 36.24 -10.81 84.24
CA LEU A 11 35.26 -11.34 83.26
C LEU A 11 33.93 -10.58 83.29
N ALA A 12 33.48 -10.13 84.46
CA ALA A 12 32.28 -9.30 84.58
C ALA A 12 32.49 -7.89 83.98
N ALA A 13 33.64 -7.26 84.24
CA ALA A 13 34.00 -5.96 83.68
C ALA A 13 34.17 -5.98 82.15
N ALA A 14 34.77 -7.05 81.61
CA ALA A 14 34.85 -7.25 80.16
C ALA A 14 33.47 -7.41 79.51
N LYS A 15 32.59 -8.24 80.09
CA LYS A 15 31.21 -8.42 79.60
C LYS A 15 30.37 -7.15 79.68
N ALA A 16 30.55 -6.32 80.71
CA ALA A 16 29.88 -5.04 80.83
C ALA A 16 30.33 -4.06 79.72
N ARG A 17 31.64 -3.99 79.45
CA ARG A 17 32.18 -3.13 78.39
C ARG A 17 31.73 -3.57 76.99
N ASP A 18 31.70 -4.87 76.73
CA ASP A 18 31.20 -5.44 75.47
C ASP A 18 29.70 -5.16 75.28
N ALA A 19 28.91 -5.25 76.36
CA ALA A 19 27.47 -4.95 76.33
C ALA A 19 27.20 -3.46 76.06
N GLU A 20 27.92 -2.57 76.74
CA GLU A 20 27.80 -1.12 76.55
C GLU A 20 28.18 -0.70 75.13
N GLN A 21 29.28 -1.25 74.60
CA GLN A 21 29.72 -0.97 73.23
C GLN A 21 28.68 -1.43 72.19
N LEU A 22 28.11 -2.64 72.34
CA LEU A 22 27.11 -3.15 71.42
C LEU A 22 25.78 -2.40 71.51
N ILE A 23 25.34 -2.00 72.70
CA ILE A 23 24.15 -1.16 72.87
C ILE A 23 24.36 0.20 72.18
N GLY A 24 25.50 0.86 72.42
CA GLY A 24 25.83 2.13 71.78
C GLY A 24 25.95 2.04 70.25
N GLN A 25 26.54 0.96 69.72
CA GLN A 25 26.56 0.70 68.27
C GLN A 25 25.16 0.49 67.69
N THR A 26 24.29 -0.22 68.43
CA THR A 26 22.91 -0.47 67.99
C THR A 26 22.08 0.82 68.01
N GLU A 27 22.26 1.68 69.01
CA GLU A 27 21.65 3.01 69.04
C GLU A 27 22.06 3.88 67.86
N GLN A 28 23.36 3.90 67.55
CA GLN A 28 23.87 4.63 66.38
C GLN A 28 23.25 4.10 65.08
N LEU A 29 23.09 2.79 64.96
CA LEU A 29 22.44 2.14 63.81
C LEU A 29 20.97 2.55 63.68
N VAL A 30 20.19 2.45 64.76
CA VAL A 30 18.77 2.85 64.76
C VAL A 30 18.63 4.34 64.45
N THR A 31 19.51 5.19 65.02
CA THR A 31 19.52 6.63 64.75
C THR A 31 19.91 6.95 63.30
N ALA A 32 20.86 6.21 62.72
CA ALA A 32 21.25 6.37 61.33
C ALA A 32 20.16 5.90 60.35
N LEU A 33 19.31 4.95 60.77
CA LEU A 33 18.17 4.47 60.00
C LEU A 33 16.89 5.30 60.23
N ALA A 34 16.82 6.13 61.28
CA ALA A 34 15.68 7.01 61.57
C ALA A 34 15.24 7.95 60.42
N PRO A 35 16.10 8.38 59.48
CA PRO A 35 15.67 9.11 58.29
C PRO A 35 14.86 8.27 57.30
N SER A 36 14.93 6.94 57.38
CA SER A 36 14.04 6.09 56.59
C SER A 36 12.65 6.14 57.21
N GLU A 37 11.62 6.26 56.37
CA GLU A 37 10.21 6.25 56.81
C GLU A 37 9.75 4.88 57.34
N ALA A 38 10.67 3.93 57.53
CA ALA A 38 10.39 2.63 58.09
C ALA A 38 10.00 2.75 59.57
N ASP A 39 8.96 2.03 59.98
CA ASP A 39 8.60 1.96 61.40
C ASP A 39 9.63 1.13 62.19
N LEU A 40 10.56 1.83 62.83
CA LEU A 40 11.62 1.27 63.68
C LEU A 40 11.23 1.10 65.15
N LYS A 41 10.00 1.48 65.56
CA LYS A 41 9.53 1.37 66.96
C LYS A 41 9.70 -0.05 67.54
N PRO A 42 9.49 -1.14 66.78
CA PRO A 42 9.74 -2.49 67.29
C PRO A 42 11.22 -2.71 67.66
N ALA A 43 12.17 -2.16 66.88
CA ALA A 43 13.60 -2.26 67.17
C ALA A 43 13.99 -1.40 68.37
N GLU A 44 13.42 -0.20 68.48
CA GLU A 44 13.59 0.68 69.64
C GLU A 44 13.09 0.05 70.94
N ALA A 45 11.96 -0.67 70.90
CA ALA A 45 11.42 -1.38 72.05
C ALA A 45 12.34 -2.52 72.52
N VAL A 46 12.91 -3.29 71.59
CA VAL A 46 13.89 -4.35 71.90
C VAL A 46 15.20 -3.76 72.43
N LEU A 47 15.62 -2.61 71.90
CA LEU A 47 16.79 -1.87 72.39
C LEU A 47 16.57 -1.32 73.80
N ALA A 48 15.37 -0.81 74.11
CA ALA A 48 15.00 -0.39 75.46
C ALA A 48 15.02 -1.57 76.44
N ALA A 49 14.55 -2.75 76.03
CA ALA A 49 14.67 -3.96 76.82
C ALA A 49 16.15 -4.36 77.05
N ALA A 50 17.01 -4.22 76.05
CA ALA A 50 18.46 -4.46 76.19
C ALA A 50 19.11 -3.54 77.24
N LYS A 51 18.74 -2.24 77.26
CA LYS A 51 19.19 -1.28 78.28
C LYS A 51 18.72 -1.66 79.67
N SER A 52 17.45 -2.02 79.83
CA SER A 52 16.92 -2.44 81.14
C SER A 52 17.62 -3.69 81.70
N LEU A 53 18.02 -4.61 80.82
CA LEU A 53 18.80 -5.81 81.20
C LEU A 53 20.26 -5.47 81.53
N TYR A 54 20.82 -4.45 80.89
CA TYR A 54 22.14 -3.92 81.23
C TYR A 54 22.13 -3.30 82.64
N ASP A 55 21.11 -2.50 82.95
CA ASP A 55 20.90 -1.89 84.28
C ASP A 55 20.73 -2.96 85.38
N ALA A 56 20.08 -4.09 85.04
CA ALA A 56 19.94 -5.25 85.92
C ALA A 56 21.21 -6.13 86.02
N GLN A 57 22.32 -5.74 85.38
CA GLN A 57 23.60 -6.48 85.34
C GLN A 57 23.52 -7.86 84.64
N GLU A 58 22.47 -8.12 83.85
CA GLU A 58 22.32 -9.33 83.04
C GLU A 58 23.02 -9.18 81.67
N TYR A 59 24.33 -8.89 81.68
CA TYR A 59 25.09 -8.46 80.50
C TYR A 59 25.01 -9.41 79.30
N SER A 60 24.98 -10.73 79.51
CA SER A 60 24.86 -11.69 78.41
C SER A 60 23.50 -11.62 77.70
N ARG A 61 22.43 -11.35 78.44
CA ARG A 61 21.07 -11.18 77.89
C ARG A 61 20.90 -9.81 77.26
N ALA A 62 21.51 -8.77 77.85
CA ALA A 62 21.57 -7.43 77.26
C ALA A 62 22.26 -7.45 75.87
N VAL A 63 23.41 -8.13 75.75
CA VAL A 63 24.11 -8.33 74.47
C VAL A 63 23.24 -9.07 73.44
N ALA A 64 22.54 -10.12 73.87
CA ALA A 64 21.67 -10.88 72.99
C ALA A 64 20.50 -10.03 72.46
N GLN A 65 19.87 -9.22 73.33
CA GLN A 65 18.80 -8.31 72.94
C GLN A 65 19.29 -7.13 72.09
N ALA A 66 20.48 -6.58 72.35
CA ALA A 66 21.08 -5.54 71.51
C ALA A 66 21.36 -6.05 70.09
N LYS A 67 21.97 -7.23 69.95
CA LYS A 67 22.17 -7.87 68.64
C LYS A 67 20.85 -8.13 67.91
N ARG A 68 19.82 -8.52 68.66
CA ARG A 68 18.48 -8.74 68.11
C ARG A 68 17.84 -7.43 67.64
N ALA A 69 17.94 -6.35 68.41
CA ALA A 69 17.47 -5.03 68.00
C ALA A 69 18.17 -4.54 66.74
N ALA A 70 19.50 -4.71 66.64
CA ALA A 70 20.26 -4.36 65.46
C ALA A 70 19.79 -5.13 64.21
N ALA A 71 19.67 -6.47 64.32
CA ALA A 71 19.22 -7.32 63.21
C ALA A 71 17.79 -7.00 62.77
N LEU A 72 16.91 -6.66 63.72
CA LEU A 72 15.53 -6.28 63.46
C LEU A 72 15.42 -4.91 62.81
N ALA A 73 16.24 -3.93 63.23
CA ALA A 73 16.29 -2.62 62.58
C ALA A 73 16.75 -2.71 61.12
N THR A 74 17.82 -3.48 60.85
CA THR A 74 18.32 -3.67 59.48
C THR A 74 17.29 -4.41 58.61
N SER A 75 16.69 -5.49 59.12
CA SER A 75 15.70 -6.26 58.35
C SER A 75 14.44 -5.46 58.06
N LEU A 76 13.93 -4.67 59.02
CA LEU A 76 12.77 -3.81 58.79
C LEU A 76 13.05 -2.75 57.75
N ASN A 77 14.24 -2.13 57.80
CA ASN A 77 14.62 -1.14 56.80
C ASN A 77 14.75 -1.76 55.40
N GLU A 78 15.38 -2.93 55.26
CA GLU A 78 15.49 -3.66 53.99
C GLU A 78 14.12 -4.06 53.43
N ARG A 79 13.21 -4.54 54.29
CA ARG A 79 11.86 -4.92 53.87
C ARG A 79 11.04 -3.69 53.49
N PHE A 80 11.18 -2.58 54.19
CA PHE A 80 10.53 -1.32 53.84
C PHE A 80 11.03 -0.76 52.51
N THR A 81 12.34 -0.80 52.24
CA THR A 81 12.88 -0.34 50.95
C THR A 81 12.40 -1.20 49.79
N ALA A 82 12.32 -2.53 49.96
CA ALA A 82 11.72 -3.44 48.98
C ALA A 82 10.23 -3.12 48.73
N TYR A 83 9.46 -2.94 49.81
CA TYR A 83 8.06 -2.53 49.76
C TYR A 83 7.88 -1.22 48.96
N MET A 84 8.63 -0.18 49.31
CA MET A 84 8.55 1.12 48.66
C MET A 84 8.97 1.08 47.19
N ALA A 85 9.94 0.23 46.83
CA ALA A 85 10.33 0.04 45.44
C ALA A 85 9.18 -0.59 44.62
N ALA A 86 8.55 -1.64 45.15
CA ALA A 86 7.40 -2.28 44.51
C ALA A 86 6.19 -1.34 44.41
N TRP A 87 5.93 -0.57 45.47
CA TRP A 87 4.86 0.43 45.52
C TRP A 87 5.07 1.52 44.46
N LYS A 88 6.27 2.10 44.39
CA LYS A 88 6.61 3.13 43.40
C LYS A 88 6.49 2.62 41.96
N PHE A 89 6.88 1.37 41.73
CA PHE A 89 6.74 0.74 40.42
C PHE A 89 5.28 0.63 40.00
N LEU A 90 4.41 0.11 40.87
CA LEU A 90 2.97 -0.01 40.59
C LEU A 90 2.30 1.35 40.41
N GLN A 91 2.69 2.33 41.22
CA GLN A 91 2.23 3.70 41.09
C GLN A 91 2.58 4.29 39.72
N ALA A 92 3.82 4.07 39.25
CA ALA A 92 4.23 4.50 37.91
C ALA A 92 3.41 3.79 36.80
N CYS A 93 3.16 2.49 36.93
CA CYS A 93 2.29 1.76 36.00
C CYS A 93 0.87 2.33 35.98
N ARG A 94 0.32 2.69 37.15
CA ARG A 94 -1.01 3.28 37.28
C ARG A 94 -1.09 4.64 36.58
N GLU A 95 -0.13 5.53 36.87
CA GLU A 95 -0.06 6.86 36.25
C GLU A 95 0.03 6.76 34.72
N GLU A 96 0.77 5.77 34.24
CA GLU A 96 0.90 5.53 32.81
C GLU A 96 -0.39 5.03 32.16
N LEU A 97 -1.07 4.05 32.76
CA LEU A 97 -2.37 3.58 32.26
C LEU A 97 -3.42 4.70 32.30
N GLN A 98 -3.37 5.55 33.32
CA GLN A 98 -4.24 6.71 33.43
C GLN A 98 -4.01 7.73 32.30
N GLN A 99 -2.75 7.98 31.92
CA GLN A 99 -2.42 8.83 30.76
C GLN A 99 -2.94 8.26 29.44
N ILE A 100 -2.94 6.93 29.30
CA ILE A 100 -3.46 6.22 28.13
C ILE A 100 -5.01 6.20 28.13
N GLY A 101 -5.65 6.47 29.28
CA GLY A 101 -7.10 6.36 29.45
C GLY A 101 -7.59 4.93 29.68
N PHE A 102 -6.70 4.04 30.15
CA PHE A 102 -7.00 2.65 30.48
C PHE A 102 -7.42 2.52 31.96
N PRO A 103 -8.34 1.59 32.32
CA PRO A 103 -8.82 1.45 33.69
C PRO A 103 -7.70 1.06 34.68
N THR A 104 -7.69 1.75 35.84
CA THR A 104 -6.67 1.60 36.89
C THR A 104 -7.16 0.92 38.17
N ASP A 105 -8.46 0.61 38.28
CA ASP A 105 -9.12 0.12 39.50
C ASP A 105 -8.42 -1.08 40.14
N GLY A 106 -7.95 -2.03 39.31
CA GLY A 106 -7.23 -3.21 39.79
C GLY A 106 -5.89 -2.88 40.46
N LEU A 107 -5.16 -1.90 39.93
CA LEU A 107 -3.89 -1.44 40.49
C LEU A 107 -4.11 -0.62 41.77
N GLU A 108 -5.15 0.22 41.79
CA GLU A 108 -5.54 0.99 42.98
C GLU A 108 -5.93 0.06 44.13
N SER A 109 -6.76 -0.95 43.84
CA SER A 109 -7.12 -1.97 44.84
C SER A 109 -5.91 -2.76 45.33
N ALA A 110 -4.90 -3.02 44.48
CA ALA A 110 -3.69 -3.71 44.89
C ALA A 110 -2.82 -2.85 45.82
N LEU A 111 -2.66 -1.56 45.50
CA LEU A 111 -1.95 -0.59 46.35
C LEU A 111 -2.65 -0.46 47.72
N GLU A 112 -3.97 -0.26 47.74
CA GLU A 112 -4.72 -0.19 49.00
C GLU A 112 -4.65 -1.48 49.83
N SER A 113 -4.69 -2.63 49.17
CA SER A 113 -4.58 -3.94 49.84
C SER A 113 -3.21 -4.13 50.47
N ALA A 114 -2.16 -3.63 49.82
CA ALA A 114 -0.80 -3.65 50.34
C ALA A 114 -0.65 -2.70 51.55
N ASP A 115 -1.18 -1.48 51.48
CA ASP A 115 -1.17 -0.53 52.60
C ASP A 115 -1.92 -1.11 53.82
N LYS A 116 -3.09 -1.73 53.60
CA LYS A 116 -3.85 -2.43 54.65
C LYS A 116 -3.06 -3.60 55.25
N GLU A 117 -2.21 -4.26 54.48
CA GLU A 117 -1.39 -5.37 54.95
C GLU A 117 -0.20 -4.91 55.78
N VAL A 118 0.47 -3.81 55.40
CA VAL A 118 1.57 -3.22 56.19
C VAL A 118 1.12 -2.91 57.61
N VAL A 119 -0.10 -2.40 57.76
CA VAL A 119 -0.70 -2.03 59.06
C VAL A 119 -1.03 -3.25 59.93
N ARG A 120 -1.15 -4.45 59.35
CA ARG A 120 -1.42 -5.68 60.14
C ARG A 120 -0.11 -6.19 60.76
N PRO A 121 0.04 -6.10 62.09
CA PRO A 121 1.28 -6.51 62.72
C PRO A 121 1.44 -8.03 62.67
N VAL A 122 2.65 -8.49 62.40
CA VAL A 122 3.06 -9.90 62.44
C VAL A 122 4.01 -10.08 63.61
N GLU A 123 3.91 -11.21 64.29
CA GLU A 123 4.77 -11.51 65.43
C GLU A 123 6.09 -12.13 64.95
N GLU A 124 7.21 -11.45 65.20
CA GLU A 124 8.56 -11.95 64.91
C GLU A 124 9.39 -12.04 66.21
N GLY A 125 9.64 -13.29 66.64
CA GLY A 125 10.39 -13.59 67.85
C GLY A 125 9.76 -13.07 69.16
N GLY A 126 8.46 -12.76 69.19
CA GLY A 126 7.78 -12.16 70.34
C GLY A 126 7.74 -10.64 70.33
N THR A 127 7.99 -10.00 69.17
CA THR A 127 7.78 -8.57 68.96
C THR A 127 6.85 -8.38 67.78
N LEU A 128 5.85 -7.51 67.91
CA LEU A 128 4.94 -7.16 66.81
C LEU A 128 5.64 -6.20 65.86
N VAL A 129 5.75 -6.59 64.60
CA VAL A 129 6.39 -5.82 63.52
C VAL A 129 5.43 -5.57 62.35
N PRO A 130 5.58 -4.48 61.58
CA PRO A 130 4.80 -4.26 60.37
C PRO A 130 5.05 -5.36 59.32
N ASN A 131 4.01 -5.74 58.60
CA ASN A 131 4.08 -6.81 57.60
C ASN A 131 4.55 -6.32 56.22
N TYR A 132 5.76 -5.75 56.15
CA TYR A 132 6.33 -5.29 54.88
C TYR A 132 6.56 -6.43 53.89
N LEU A 133 6.92 -7.63 54.37
CA LEU A 133 7.15 -8.80 53.50
C LEU A 133 5.86 -9.24 52.80
N GLY A 134 4.77 -9.44 53.56
CA GLY A 134 3.49 -9.83 52.98
C GLY A 134 2.91 -8.77 52.04
N ALA A 135 3.12 -7.49 52.35
CA ALA A 135 2.73 -6.39 51.47
C ALA A 135 3.57 -6.40 50.17
N THR A 136 4.89 -6.62 50.27
CA THR A 136 5.80 -6.69 49.11
C THR A 136 5.43 -7.85 48.20
N GLU A 137 5.18 -9.05 48.72
CA GLU A 137 4.77 -10.20 47.90
C GLU A 137 3.47 -9.94 47.12
N ARG A 138 2.52 -9.21 47.72
CA ARG A 138 1.28 -8.84 47.02
C ARG A 138 1.54 -7.82 45.92
N LEU A 139 2.36 -6.81 46.20
CA LEU A 139 2.75 -5.83 45.21
C LEU A 139 3.54 -6.51 44.07
N GLU A 140 4.48 -7.39 44.36
CA GLU A 140 5.25 -8.13 43.35
C GLU A 140 4.36 -8.91 42.39
N ARG A 141 3.39 -9.68 42.90
CA ARG A 141 2.40 -10.37 42.04
C ARG A 141 1.62 -9.39 41.17
N ALA A 142 1.14 -8.29 41.75
CA ALA A 142 0.46 -7.25 40.99
C ALA A 142 1.39 -6.56 39.97
N THR A 143 2.70 -6.44 40.24
CA THR A 143 3.66 -5.84 39.31
C THR A 143 3.85 -6.70 38.06
N GLU A 144 3.85 -8.03 38.20
CA GLU A 144 3.97 -8.95 37.07
C GLU A 144 2.77 -8.82 36.14
N GLU A 145 1.56 -8.81 36.70
CA GLU A 145 0.32 -8.58 35.97
C GLU A 145 0.30 -7.19 35.33
N ALA A 146 0.63 -6.14 36.09
CA ALA A 146 0.66 -4.76 35.64
C ALA A 146 1.60 -4.56 34.43
N ARG A 147 2.79 -5.18 34.44
CA ARG A 147 3.72 -5.11 33.30
C ARG A 147 3.09 -5.60 32.00
N THR A 148 2.37 -6.72 32.06
CA THR A 148 1.72 -7.27 30.88
C THR A 148 0.56 -6.41 30.40
N VAL A 149 -0.22 -5.85 31.33
CA VAL A 149 -1.33 -4.96 31.02
C VAL A 149 -0.83 -3.65 30.41
N VAL A 150 0.17 -3.01 31.01
CA VAL A 150 0.82 -1.79 30.51
C VAL A 150 1.38 -2.02 29.10
N ALA A 151 2.10 -3.13 28.88
CA ALA A 151 2.65 -3.44 27.56
C ALA A 151 1.55 -3.55 26.49
N ARG A 152 0.46 -4.26 26.80
CA ARG A 152 -0.67 -4.42 25.87
C ARG A 152 -1.43 -3.12 25.64
N ALA A 153 -1.66 -2.32 26.69
CA ALA A 153 -2.34 -1.04 26.59
C ALA A 153 -1.52 -0.04 25.76
N ARG A 154 -0.20 0.00 25.95
CA ARG A 154 0.73 0.78 25.11
C ARG A 154 0.66 0.36 23.65
N GLU A 155 0.71 -0.94 23.37
CA GLU A 155 0.66 -1.47 22.01
C GLU A 155 -0.67 -1.11 21.33
N ALA A 156 -1.79 -1.31 22.01
CA ALA A 156 -3.12 -0.94 21.51
C ALA A 156 -3.25 0.58 21.28
N SER A 157 -2.82 1.41 22.23
CA SER A 157 -2.82 2.87 22.11
C SER A 157 -1.98 3.35 20.93
N ARG A 158 -0.78 2.77 20.74
CA ARG A 158 0.07 3.06 19.60
C ARG A 158 -0.59 2.66 18.28
N GLU A 159 -1.21 1.48 18.21
CA GLU A 159 -1.87 1.02 16.99
C GLU A 159 -3.07 1.91 16.64
N ILE A 160 -3.86 2.33 17.63
CA ILE A 160 -4.94 3.32 17.43
C ILE A 160 -4.36 4.61 16.83
N PHE A 161 -3.28 5.15 17.41
CA PHE A 161 -2.64 6.36 16.91
C PHE A 161 -2.15 6.19 15.46
N LEU A 162 -1.49 5.08 15.14
CA LEU A 162 -1.03 4.79 13.77
C LEU A 162 -2.19 4.64 12.79
N ALA A 163 -3.28 4.00 13.21
CA ALA A 163 -4.49 3.84 12.41
C ALA A 163 -5.17 5.19 12.13
N THR A 164 -5.20 6.09 13.13
CA THR A 164 -5.68 7.47 12.96
C THR A 164 -4.82 8.23 11.95
N LEU A 165 -3.48 8.20 12.08
CA LEU A 165 -2.58 8.83 11.12
C LEU A 165 -2.76 8.29 9.69
N ALA A 166 -2.98 6.97 9.55
CA ALA A 166 -3.23 6.37 8.24
C ALA A 166 -4.58 6.82 7.64
N ALA A 167 -5.61 6.98 8.47
CA ALA A 167 -6.91 7.50 8.03
C ALA A 167 -6.86 9.00 7.67
N GLU A 168 -6.10 9.79 8.42
CA GLU A 168 -5.83 11.20 8.10
C GLU A 168 -5.03 11.34 6.79
N ALA A 169 -3.97 10.56 6.61
CA ALA A 169 -3.19 10.54 5.37
C ALA A 169 -4.04 10.17 4.14
N LEU A 170 -5.02 9.29 4.30
CA LEU A 170 -5.99 8.97 3.25
C LEU A 170 -6.90 10.16 2.91
N SER A 171 -7.27 10.96 3.91
CA SER A 171 -8.14 12.13 3.75
C SER A 171 -7.41 13.31 3.11
N ASP A 172 -6.13 13.49 3.47
CA ASP A 172 -5.28 14.57 2.96
C ASP A 172 -4.66 14.27 1.58
N SER A 173 -4.77 13.02 1.11
CA SER A 173 -4.12 12.61 -0.14
C SER A 173 -4.79 13.26 -1.36
N PRO A 174 -4.01 13.91 -2.25
CA PRO A 174 -4.54 14.46 -3.50
C PRO A 174 -5.05 13.38 -4.45
N SER A 175 -4.61 12.12 -4.28
CA SER A 175 -5.11 10.96 -5.02
C SER A 175 -6.35 10.31 -4.38
N ALA A 176 -6.80 10.80 -3.22
CA ALA A 176 -8.06 10.39 -2.59
C ALA A 176 -8.77 11.58 -1.92
N PRO A 177 -8.93 12.74 -2.61
CA PRO A 177 -9.15 14.03 -1.95
C PRO A 177 -10.55 14.18 -1.33
N THR A 178 -11.45 13.23 -1.57
CA THR A 178 -12.75 13.11 -0.89
C THR A 178 -13.17 11.65 -0.71
N SER A 179 -12.32 10.83 -0.08
CA SER A 179 -12.76 9.50 0.40
C SER A 179 -13.70 9.61 1.61
N THR A 180 -14.63 10.58 1.61
CA THR A 180 -15.59 10.88 2.67
C THR A 180 -16.33 9.62 3.12
N TRP A 181 -16.63 8.70 2.20
CA TRP A 181 -17.31 7.45 2.51
C TRP A 181 -16.44 6.45 3.31
N LEU A 182 -15.13 6.42 3.08
CA LEU A 182 -14.16 5.56 3.78
C LEU A 182 -13.80 6.16 5.13
N ALA A 183 -13.54 7.47 5.18
CA ALA A 183 -13.33 8.21 6.42
C ALA A 183 -14.52 8.02 7.38
N VAL A 184 -15.75 8.17 6.89
CA VAL A 184 -17.00 7.93 7.67
C VAL A 184 -17.13 6.50 8.17
N ARG A 185 -16.46 5.51 7.56
CA ARG A 185 -16.45 4.12 8.03
C ARG A 185 -15.29 3.79 8.96
N LEU A 186 -14.16 4.46 8.79
CA LEU A 186 -12.95 4.25 9.61
C LEU A 186 -13.07 4.96 10.96
N GLU A 187 -13.66 6.15 10.99
CA GLU A 187 -13.85 6.93 12.22
C GLU A 187 -14.66 6.16 13.29
N PRO A 188 -15.81 5.53 13.00
CA PRO A 188 -16.51 4.67 13.96
C PRO A 188 -15.68 3.48 14.44
N MET A 189 -14.80 2.92 13.60
CA MET A 189 -13.91 1.82 14.00
C MET A 189 -12.84 2.32 14.98
N LEU A 190 -12.25 3.50 14.73
CA LEU A 190 -11.27 4.11 15.62
C LEU A 190 -11.91 4.53 16.96
N GLU A 191 -13.11 5.11 16.92
CA GLU A 191 -13.90 5.38 18.13
C GLU A 191 -14.25 4.10 18.89
N GLN A 192 -14.57 3.02 18.19
CA GLN A 192 -14.79 1.71 18.83
C GLN A 192 -13.51 1.18 19.46
N ALA A 193 -12.36 1.26 18.78
CA ALA A 193 -11.07 0.84 19.33
C ALA A 193 -10.70 1.64 20.59
N ALA A 194 -10.88 2.96 20.56
CA ALA A 194 -10.65 3.82 21.72
C ALA A 194 -11.59 3.48 22.90
N ARG A 195 -12.87 3.20 22.62
CA ARG A 195 -13.82 2.74 23.64
C ARG A 195 -13.42 1.40 24.25
N GLU A 196 -13.05 0.42 23.44
CA GLU A 196 -12.59 -0.88 23.93
C GLU A 196 -11.33 -0.74 24.79
N LEU A 197 -10.41 0.16 24.44
CA LEU A 197 -9.24 0.45 25.26
C LEU A 197 -9.64 1.04 26.62
N ALA A 198 -10.56 2.01 26.63
CA ALA A 198 -11.08 2.63 27.85
C ALA A 198 -11.87 1.65 28.75
N LEU A 199 -12.44 0.59 28.17
CA LEU A 199 -13.10 -0.48 28.91
C LEU A 199 -12.12 -1.55 29.44
N GLY A 200 -10.83 -1.46 29.11
CA GLY A 200 -9.82 -2.41 29.56
C GLY A 200 -9.53 -3.55 28.57
N HIS A 201 -10.14 -3.54 27.38
CA HIS A 201 -9.99 -4.59 26.38
C HIS A 201 -8.89 -4.29 25.36
N ALA A 202 -7.64 -4.17 25.83
CA ALA A 202 -6.49 -3.84 24.98
C ALA A 202 -6.33 -4.75 23.73
N PRO A 203 -6.49 -6.09 23.81
CA PRO A 203 -6.36 -6.94 22.62
C PRO A 203 -7.46 -6.70 21.56
N ALA A 204 -8.68 -6.38 21.98
CA ALA A 204 -9.77 -6.07 21.07
C ALA A 204 -9.55 -4.72 20.40
N ALA A 205 -9.16 -3.70 21.19
CA ALA A 205 -8.79 -2.38 20.70
C ALA A 205 -7.67 -2.45 19.65
N PHE A 206 -6.60 -3.20 19.93
CA PHE A 206 -5.51 -3.42 18.99
C PHE A 206 -6.00 -4.04 17.68
N LYS A 207 -6.82 -5.09 17.75
CA LYS A 207 -7.33 -5.78 16.55
C LYS A 207 -8.15 -4.85 15.66
N ILE A 208 -9.06 -4.07 16.26
CA ILE A 208 -9.91 -3.12 15.53
C ILE A 208 -9.06 -2.02 14.90
N ALA A 209 -8.11 -1.45 15.65
CA ALA A 209 -7.20 -0.42 15.16
C ALA A 209 -6.31 -0.94 14.01
N SER A 210 -5.76 -2.15 14.15
CA SER A 210 -4.93 -2.78 13.11
C SER A 210 -5.74 -3.02 11.83
N GLU A 211 -6.97 -3.48 11.94
CA GLU A 211 -7.86 -3.63 10.78
C GLU A 211 -8.19 -2.29 10.12
N ALA A 212 -8.45 -1.24 10.92
CA ALA A 212 -8.66 0.10 10.41
C ALA A 212 -7.41 0.60 9.66
N ARG A 213 -6.21 0.43 10.23
CA ARG A 213 -4.94 0.82 9.60
C ARG A 213 -4.73 0.10 8.26
N VAL A 214 -4.86 -1.22 8.24
CA VAL A 214 -4.71 -2.01 7.01
C VAL A 214 -5.69 -1.53 5.95
N ARG A 215 -6.97 -1.31 6.31
CA ARG A 215 -7.97 -0.78 5.38
C ARG A 215 -7.61 0.60 4.84
N SER A 216 -7.08 1.49 5.67
CA SER A 216 -6.62 2.83 5.26
C SER A 216 -5.45 2.76 4.27
N GLU A 217 -4.41 2.00 4.61
CA GLU A 217 -3.21 1.83 3.78
C GLU A 217 -3.57 1.19 2.43
N ASP A 218 -4.40 0.16 2.46
CA ASP A 218 -4.90 -0.53 1.27
C ASP A 218 -5.75 0.36 0.36
N ALA A 219 -6.57 1.22 0.96
CA ALA A 219 -7.40 2.18 0.23
C ALA A 219 -6.53 3.25 -0.44
N LEU A 220 -5.53 3.78 0.29
CA LEU A 220 -4.56 4.74 -0.25
C LEU A 220 -3.81 4.14 -1.44
N ALA A 221 -3.30 2.91 -1.30
CA ALA A 221 -2.59 2.22 -2.37
C ALA A 221 -3.50 1.91 -3.58
N GLY A 222 -4.76 1.54 -3.33
CA GLY A 222 -5.74 1.32 -4.39
C GLY A 222 -6.09 2.60 -5.16
N ALA A 223 -6.29 3.71 -4.44
CA ALA A 223 -6.58 5.00 -5.04
C ALA A 223 -5.40 5.52 -5.87
N ALA A 224 -4.17 5.43 -5.34
CA ALA A 224 -2.96 5.79 -6.07
C ALA A 224 -2.83 5.01 -7.39
N ARG A 225 -3.03 3.68 -7.34
CA ARG A 225 -3.02 2.83 -8.55
C ARG A 225 -4.11 3.19 -9.55
N ALA A 226 -5.31 3.52 -9.08
CA ALA A 226 -6.41 3.91 -9.95
C ALA A 226 -6.08 5.22 -10.69
N TRP A 227 -5.50 6.21 -10.00
CA TRP A 227 -5.00 7.43 -10.62
C TRP A 227 -3.89 7.17 -11.64
N GLU A 228 -2.88 6.37 -11.28
CA GLU A 228 -1.79 6.01 -12.19
C GLU A 228 -2.30 5.38 -13.49
N LEU A 229 -3.27 4.47 -13.41
CA LEU A 229 -3.87 3.82 -14.58
C LEU A 229 -4.62 4.82 -15.48
N VAL A 230 -5.41 5.72 -14.88
CA VAL A 230 -6.16 6.72 -15.63
C VAL A 230 -5.22 7.75 -16.26
N ASP A 231 -4.16 8.16 -15.58
CA ASP A 231 -3.16 9.07 -16.11
C ASP A 231 -2.33 8.44 -17.23
N LEU A 232 -1.97 7.16 -17.09
CA LEU A 232 -1.31 6.41 -18.16
C LEU A 232 -2.21 6.28 -19.38
N ALA A 233 -3.50 5.98 -19.17
CA ALA A 233 -4.48 5.93 -20.26
C ALA A 233 -4.61 7.29 -20.98
N ALA A 234 -4.66 8.40 -20.23
CA ALA A 234 -4.66 9.74 -20.81
C ALA A 234 -3.40 10.01 -21.63
N ALA A 235 -2.21 9.69 -21.10
CA ALA A 235 -0.94 9.90 -21.79
C ALA A 235 -0.82 9.04 -23.07
N VAL A 236 -1.38 7.83 -23.08
CA VAL A 236 -1.46 6.99 -24.28
C VAL A 236 -2.35 7.63 -25.34
N LEU A 237 -3.50 8.20 -24.95
CA LEU A 237 -4.39 8.91 -25.89
C LEU A 237 -3.71 10.17 -26.44
N GLU A 238 -3.06 10.97 -25.59
CA GLU A 238 -2.28 12.15 -26.01
C GLU A 238 -1.20 11.76 -27.03
N GLY A 239 -0.42 10.70 -26.76
CA GLY A 239 0.63 10.23 -27.67
C GLY A 239 0.14 9.68 -29.02
N LEU A 240 -1.15 9.37 -29.16
CA LEU A 240 -1.75 8.93 -30.43
C LEU A 240 -2.12 10.11 -31.36
N GLU A 241 -2.14 11.34 -30.83
CA GLU A 241 -2.07 12.71 -31.39
C GLU A 241 -2.59 13.04 -32.81
N ALA A 242 -3.23 12.13 -33.55
CA ALA A 242 -3.35 12.27 -35.00
C ALA A 242 -4.70 11.98 -35.64
N ASP A 243 -5.76 11.70 -34.89
CA ASP A 243 -7.14 11.99 -35.33
C ASP A 243 -8.04 12.21 -34.10
N VAL A 244 -8.06 13.46 -33.62
CA VAL A 244 -8.79 13.94 -32.42
C VAL A 244 -10.27 13.49 -32.38
N ARG A 245 -10.91 13.27 -33.54
CA ARG A 245 -12.32 12.84 -33.61
C ARG A 245 -12.57 11.38 -33.25
N VAL A 246 -11.56 10.51 -33.34
CA VAL A 246 -11.74 9.05 -33.17
C VAL A 246 -11.61 8.66 -31.70
N ALA A 247 -10.78 9.40 -30.95
CA ALA A 247 -10.53 9.17 -29.53
C ALA A 247 -11.49 9.91 -28.60
N GLU A 248 -12.27 10.89 -29.09
CA GLU A 248 -13.17 11.76 -28.29
C GLU A 248 -14.05 10.99 -27.28
N PRO A 249 -14.70 9.85 -27.61
CA PRO A 249 -15.48 9.09 -26.63
C PRO A 249 -14.65 8.39 -25.54
N LEU A 250 -13.38 8.07 -25.82
CA LEU A 250 -12.44 7.51 -24.84
C LEU A 250 -11.84 8.61 -23.97
N GLU A 251 -11.56 9.79 -24.54
CA GLU A 251 -11.14 10.98 -23.81
C GLU A 251 -12.20 11.41 -22.79
N GLU A 252 -13.49 11.47 -23.18
CA GLU A 252 -14.60 11.79 -22.27
C GLU A 252 -14.72 10.75 -21.14
N LYS A 253 -14.49 9.46 -21.43
CA LYS A 253 -14.47 8.40 -20.40
C LYS A 253 -13.29 8.55 -19.43
N VAL A 254 -12.11 8.88 -19.93
CA VAL A 254 -10.91 9.12 -19.10
C VAL A 254 -11.14 10.36 -18.22
N GLU A 255 -11.69 11.43 -18.77
CA GLU A 255 -12.03 12.65 -18.02
C GLU A 255 -13.11 12.37 -16.97
N SER A 256 -14.19 11.67 -17.33
CA SER A 256 -15.22 11.25 -16.38
C SER A 256 -14.67 10.34 -15.27
N ALA A 257 -13.69 9.48 -15.57
CA ALA A 257 -13.03 8.64 -14.57
C ALA A 257 -12.15 9.48 -13.63
N ARG A 258 -11.38 10.44 -14.15
CA ARG A 258 -10.63 11.42 -13.33
C ARG A 258 -11.56 12.21 -12.42
N ASP A 259 -12.66 12.71 -12.96
CA ASP A 259 -13.67 13.46 -12.20
C ASP A 259 -14.30 12.60 -11.10
N ALA A 260 -14.64 11.34 -11.38
CA ALA A 260 -15.19 10.42 -10.39
C ALA A 260 -14.18 10.09 -9.27
N LEU A 261 -12.90 9.91 -9.61
CA LEU A 261 -11.82 9.70 -8.65
C LEU A 261 -11.57 10.96 -7.80
N ALA A 262 -11.56 12.14 -8.41
CA ALA A 262 -11.36 13.43 -7.75
C ALA A 262 -12.50 13.76 -6.77
N ARG A 263 -13.73 13.36 -7.09
CA ARG A 263 -14.90 13.55 -6.20
C ARG A 263 -15.09 12.42 -5.18
N GLY A 264 -14.26 11.37 -5.24
CA GLY A 264 -14.30 10.24 -4.30
C GLY A 264 -15.61 9.44 -4.27
N PHE A 265 -16.40 9.49 -5.35
CA PHE A 265 -17.70 8.81 -5.44
C PHE A 265 -17.61 7.29 -5.56
N LEU A 266 -16.42 6.75 -5.82
CA LEU A 266 -16.20 5.32 -6.03
C LEU A 266 -15.65 4.67 -4.76
N ASP A 267 -16.18 3.49 -4.45
CA ASP A 267 -15.53 2.63 -3.48
C ASP A 267 -14.20 2.06 -4.02
N ARG A 268 -13.32 1.56 -3.16
CA ARG A 268 -11.98 1.05 -3.57
C ARG A 268 -12.06 0.08 -4.74
N THR A 269 -13.00 -0.86 -4.68
CA THR A 269 -13.20 -1.93 -5.67
C THR A 269 -13.72 -1.40 -7.00
N SER A 270 -14.65 -0.45 -6.94
CA SER A 270 -15.24 0.18 -8.13
C SER A 270 -14.29 1.17 -8.78
N ALA A 271 -13.53 1.94 -8.00
CA ALA A 271 -12.49 2.85 -8.50
C ALA A 271 -11.46 2.10 -9.34
N LEU A 272 -10.92 1.01 -8.79
CA LEU A 272 -9.91 0.21 -9.47
C LEU A 272 -10.49 -0.57 -10.65
N ALA A 273 -11.73 -1.07 -10.56
CA ALA A 273 -12.40 -1.74 -11.67
C ALA A 273 -12.69 -0.78 -12.84
N VAL A 274 -13.14 0.46 -12.55
CA VAL A 274 -13.36 1.50 -13.56
C VAL A 274 -12.04 1.90 -14.19
N ALA A 275 -10.99 2.16 -13.40
CA ALA A 275 -9.67 2.51 -13.90
C ALA A 275 -9.07 1.42 -14.80
N ASN A 276 -9.13 0.15 -14.38
CA ASN A 276 -8.70 -0.98 -15.20
C ASN A 276 -9.49 -1.07 -16.50
N ARG A 277 -10.82 -0.93 -16.45
CA ARG A 277 -11.65 -0.99 -17.65
C ARG A 277 -11.31 0.12 -18.65
N VAL A 278 -11.16 1.36 -18.17
CA VAL A 278 -10.77 2.49 -19.01
C VAL A 278 -9.37 2.26 -19.60
N SER A 279 -8.42 1.81 -18.77
CA SER A 279 -7.06 1.46 -19.22
C SER A 279 -7.07 0.35 -20.26
N ASP A 280 -7.85 -0.71 -20.09
CA ASP A 280 -7.95 -1.83 -21.03
C ASP A 280 -8.59 -1.39 -22.36
N GLU A 281 -9.65 -0.58 -22.30
CA GLU A 281 -10.31 0.00 -23.48
C GLU A 281 -9.33 0.89 -24.27
N VAL A 282 -8.56 1.75 -23.58
CA VAL A 282 -7.53 2.60 -24.21
C VAL A 282 -6.36 1.77 -24.75
N ALA A 283 -5.89 0.76 -24.02
CA ALA A 283 -4.80 -0.11 -24.48
C ALA A 283 -5.21 -0.92 -25.72
N ALA A 284 -6.44 -1.43 -25.75
CA ALA A 284 -6.99 -2.10 -26.93
C ALA A 284 -7.06 -1.14 -28.13
N PHE A 285 -7.53 0.09 -27.91
CA PHE A 285 -7.54 1.12 -28.94
C PHE A 285 -6.13 1.42 -29.47
N ALA A 286 -5.18 1.69 -28.58
CA ALA A 286 -3.79 1.99 -28.92
C ALA A 286 -3.08 0.83 -29.67
N LYS A 287 -3.49 -0.41 -29.41
CA LYS A 287 -2.97 -1.58 -30.12
C LYS A 287 -3.49 -1.70 -31.55
N HIS A 288 -4.77 -1.40 -31.79
CA HIS A 288 -5.42 -1.63 -33.07
C HIS A 288 -5.42 -0.42 -34.00
N TYR A 289 -5.39 0.79 -33.44
CA TYR A 289 -5.51 2.03 -34.21
C TYR A 289 -4.29 2.33 -35.11
N PRO A 290 -3.03 2.36 -34.62
CA PRO A 290 -1.86 2.63 -35.48
C PRO A 290 -1.72 1.69 -36.68
N PRO A 291 -1.81 0.34 -36.56
CA PRO A 291 -1.67 -0.53 -37.72
C PRO A 291 -2.82 -0.38 -38.72
N ALA A 292 -4.05 -0.11 -38.25
CA ALA A 292 -5.20 0.12 -39.12
C ALA A 292 -5.04 1.44 -39.90
N ARG A 293 -4.59 2.51 -39.24
CA ARG A 293 -4.26 3.79 -39.87
C ARG A 293 -3.14 3.64 -40.89
N ASP A 294 -2.06 2.95 -40.52
CA ASP A 294 -0.91 2.71 -41.41
C ASP A 294 -1.29 1.86 -42.62
N ALA A 295 -2.16 0.87 -42.46
CA ALA A 295 -2.68 0.08 -43.57
C ALA A 295 -3.50 0.96 -44.53
N LEU A 296 -4.41 1.78 -43.99
CA LEU A 296 -5.23 2.70 -44.78
C LEU A 296 -4.39 3.73 -45.55
N GLU A 297 -3.43 4.39 -44.89
CA GLU A 297 -2.56 5.38 -45.53
C GLU A 297 -1.63 4.74 -46.57
N ARG A 298 -1.13 3.52 -46.33
CA ARG A 298 -0.38 2.77 -47.35
C ARG A 298 -1.24 2.50 -48.58
N THR A 299 -2.42 1.95 -48.41
CA THR A 299 -3.35 1.62 -49.51
C THR A 299 -3.78 2.87 -50.29
N LYS A 300 -4.03 3.99 -49.59
CA LYS A 300 -4.28 5.30 -50.19
C LYS A 300 -3.07 5.81 -50.96
N SER A 301 -1.86 5.69 -50.44
CA SER A 301 -0.63 6.15 -51.13
C SER A 301 -0.38 5.39 -52.43
N VAL A 302 -0.67 4.08 -52.45
CA VAL A 302 -0.60 3.25 -53.66
C VAL A 302 -1.65 3.71 -54.67
N TYR A 303 -2.88 4.01 -54.21
CA TYR A 303 -3.92 4.50 -55.09
C TYR A 303 -3.59 5.86 -55.71
N VAL A 304 -3.05 6.80 -54.94
CA VAL A 304 -2.65 8.12 -55.45
C VAL A 304 -1.61 7.99 -56.55
N ARG A 305 -0.62 7.09 -56.42
CA ARG A 305 0.34 6.82 -57.49
C ARG A 305 -0.32 6.27 -58.75
N LEU A 306 -1.30 5.39 -58.60
CA LEU A 306 -2.06 4.88 -59.74
C LEU A 306 -2.93 5.97 -60.38
N GLN A 307 -3.48 6.89 -59.59
CA GLN A 307 -4.17 8.07 -60.12
C GLN A 307 -3.24 8.96 -60.95
N GLU A 308 -1.98 9.12 -60.53
CA GLU A 308 -0.95 9.82 -61.32
C GLU A 308 -0.65 9.10 -62.64
N ASP A 309 -0.72 7.76 -62.65
CA ASP A 309 -0.62 6.92 -63.86
C ASP A 309 -1.91 6.90 -64.70
N GLY A 310 -2.93 7.70 -64.34
CA GLY A 310 -4.16 7.91 -65.10
C GLY A 310 -5.34 7.04 -64.69
N PHE A 311 -5.27 6.31 -63.57
CA PHE A 311 -6.34 5.42 -63.12
C PHE A 311 -7.27 6.02 -62.09
N CYS A 312 -8.57 6.01 -62.38
CA CYS A 312 -9.62 6.39 -61.42
C CYS A 312 -10.65 5.27 -61.31
N SER A 313 -10.91 4.79 -60.09
CA SER A 313 -11.96 3.80 -59.82
C SER A 313 -12.86 4.28 -58.69
N TYR A 314 -14.15 4.45 -59.01
CA TYR A 314 -15.16 4.85 -58.03
C TYR A 314 -15.28 3.85 -56.87
N ASP A 315 -15.17 2.55 -57.15
CA ASP A 315 -15.33 1.50 -56.14
C ASP A 315 -14.20 1.55 -55.10
N VAL A 316 -13.00 1.92 -55.53
CA VAL A 316 -11.85 2.14 -54.64
C VAL A 316 -12.08 3.37 -53.78
N ASP A 317 -12.49 4.49 -54.39
CA ASP A 317 -12.77 5.73 -53.67
C ASP A 317 -13.86 5.54 -52.60
N SER A 318 -14.91 4.77 -52.94
CA SER A 318 -15.96 4.38 -51.99
C SER A 318 -15.40 3.51 -50.86
N ALA A 319 -14.61 2.47 -51.18
CA ALA A 319 -14.03 1.58 -50.18
C ALA A 319 -13.07 2.31 -49.23
N LEU A 320 -12.22 3.21 -49.74
CA LEU A 320 -11.32 4.03 -48.92
C LEU A 320 -12.08 5.04 -48.06
N SER A 321 -13.16 5.63 -48.57
CA SER A 321 -14.04 6.52 -47.80
C SER A 321 -14.77 5.76 -46.67
N GLU A 322 -15.31 4.58 -46.97
CA GLU A 322 -15.93 3.70 -45.97
C GLU A 322 -14.93 3.23 -44.91
N ALA A 323 -13.71 2.89 -45.31
CA ALA A 323 -12.62 2.54 -44.39
C ALA A 323 -12.24 3.70 -43.47
N ARG A 324 -12.20 4.95 -43.97
CA ARG A 324 -12.01 6.15 -43.13
C ARG A 324 -13.17 6.34 -42.14
N GLY A 325 -14.40 6.17 -42.60
CA GLY A 325 -15.59 6.27 -41.75
C GLY A 325 -15.62 5.19 -40.67
N ALA A 326 -15.18 3.96 -40.98
CA ALA A 326 -15.04 2.86 -40.03
C ALA A 326 -13.89 3.08 -39.05
N LEU A 327 -12.76 3.62 -39.51
CA LEU A 327 -11.63 4.00 -38.66
C LEU A 327 -12.08 5.02 -37.62
N ALA A 328 -12.90 6.00 -38.03
CA ALA A 328 -13.44 7.02 -37.14
C ALA A 328 -14.42 6.49 -36.07
N ARG A 329 -15.01 5.31 -36.28
CA ARG A 329 -15.90 4.66 -35.31
C ARG A 329 -15.21 3.59 -34.46
N GLY A 330 -13.95 3.25 -34.76
CA GLY A 330 -13.23 2.14 -34.13
C GLY A 330 -13.66 0.76 -34.61
N ASP A 331 -14.30 0.65 -35.78
CA ASP A 331 -14.76 -0.62 -36.36
C ASP A 331 -13.59 -1.34 -37.09
N TRP A 332 -12.63 -1.88 -36.33
CA TRP A 332 -11.37 -2.42 -36.88
C TRP A 332 -11.55 -3.48 -37.97
N ASN A 333 -12.54 -4.37 -37.81
CA ASN A 333 -12.82 -5.42 -38.78
C ASN A 333 -13.28 -4.85 -40.13
N VAL A 334 -14.10 -3.80 -40.09
CA VAL A 334 -14.60 -3.13 -41.30
C VAL A 334 -13.48 -2.36 -41.97
N VAL A 335 -12.57 -1.73 -41.20
CA VAL A 335 -11.38 -1.10 -41.77
C VAL A 335 -10.53 -2.12 -42.51
N GLN A 336 -10.26 -3.27 -41.89
CA GLN A 336 -9.48 -4.34 -42.51
C GLN A 336 -10.16 -4.86 -43.79
N GLU A 337 -11.43 -5.22 -43.72
CA GLU A 337 -12.19 -5.73 -44.87
C GLU A 337 -12.19 -4.76 -46.05
N LYS A 338 -12.38 -3.46 -45.80
CA LYS A 338 -12.42 -2.44 -46.85
C LYS A 338 -11.04 -2.11 -47.42
N VAL A 339 -10.00 -2.15 -46.59
CA VAL A 339 -8.61 -2.01 -47.05
C VAL A 339 -8.19 -3.22 -47.91
N GLU A 340 -8.58 -4.44 -47.52
CA GLU A 340 -8.38 -5.66 -48.30
C GLU A 340 -9.15 -5.62 -49.61
N SER A 341 -10.45 -5.24 -49.57
CA SER A 341 -11.29 -5.09 -50.77
C SER A 341 -10.70 -4.08 -51.76
N ALA A 342 -10.24 -2.92 -51.27
CA ALA A 342 -9.56 -1.94 -52.12
C ALA A 342 -8.28 -2.54 -52.73
N SER A 343 -7.50 -3.27 -51.93
CA SER A 343 -6.29 -3.97 -52.38
C SER A 343 -6.55 -5.04 -53.44
N GLU A 344 -7.62 -5.82 -53.31
CA GLU A 344 -8.02 -6.80 -54.32
C GLU A 344 -8.48 -6.13 -55.62
N ILE A 345 -9.26 -5.05 -55.51
CA ILE A 345 -9.66 -4.26 -56.68
C ILE A 345 -8.42 -3.70 -57.38
N PHE A 346 -7.41 -3.22 -56.63
CA PHE A 346 -6.13 -2.80 -57.20
C PHE A 346 -5.42 -3.91 -57.96
N LEU A 347 -5.27 -5.09 -57.35
CA LEU A 347 -4.58 -6.21 -57.99
C LEU A 347 -5.27 -6.65 -59.28
N ARG A 348 -6.61 -6.64 -59.30
CA ARG A 348 -7.40 -6.92 -60.51
C ARG A 348 -7.19 -5.87 -61.59
N LEU A 349 -7.25 -4.59 -61.23
CA LEU A 349 -7.05 -3.48 -62.17
C LEU A 349 -5.64 -3.49 -62.76
N TRP A 350 -4.63 -3.73 -61.92
CA TRP A 350 -3.24 -3.85 -62.34
C TRP A 350 -3.03 -5.03 -63.30
N SER A 351 -3.51 -6.23 -62.93
CA SER A 351 -3.39 -7.42 -63.78
C SER A 351 -4.10 -7.25 -65.13
N ASN A 352 -5.27 -6.62 -65.14
CA ASN A 352 -5.98 -6.31 -66.38
C ASN A 352 -5.19 -5.33 -67.26
N GLN A 353 -4.53 -4.34 -66.66
CA GLN A 353 -3.71 -3.39 -67.42
C GLN A 353 -2.46 -4.06 -68.00
N GLU A 354 -1.79 -4.92 -67.23
CA GLU A 354 -0.62 -5.67 -67.70
C GLU A 354 -0.99 -6.61 -68.85
N ALA A 355 -2.12 -7.30 -68.75
CA ALA A 355 -2.66 -8.14 -69.83
C ALA A 355 -3.01 -7.33 -71.08
N LEU A 356 -3.64 -6.15 -70.93
CA LEU A 356 -3.93 -5.25 -72.05
C LEU A 356 -2.64 -4.71 -72.70
N GLY A 357 -1.63 -4.36 -71.89
CA GLY A 357 -0.31 -3.93 -72.38
C GLY A 357 0.40 -5.02 -73.19
N GLN A 358 0.39 -6.27 -72.70
CA GLN A 358 0.92 -7.42 -73.43
C GLN A 358 0.17 -7.65 -74.76
N ALA A 359 -1.16 -7.60 -74.73
CA ALA A 359 -1.98 -7.78 -75.93
C ALA A 359 -1.76 -6.68 -76.97
N LEU A 360 -1.55 -5.42 -76.55
CA LEU A 360 -1.19 -4.33 -77.46
C LEU A 360 0.19 -4.57 -78.09
N ALA A 361 1.19 -4.94 -77.30
CA ALA A 361 2.54 -5.23 -77.80
C ALA A 361 2.56 -6.39 -78.83
N GLU A 362 1.80 -7.45 -78.58
CA GLU A 362 1.67 -8.57 -79.53
C GLU A 362 1.03 -8.15 -80.86
N ILE A 363 0.00 -7.29 -80.82
CA ILE A 363 -0.66 -6.81 -82.05
C ILE A 363 0.27 -5.84 -82.78
N GLU A 364 1.01 -4.99 -82.08
CA GLU A 364 2.02 -4.11 -82.68
C GLU A 364 3.11 -4.88 -83.43
N GLU A 365 3.64 -5.94 -82.81
CA GLU A 365 4.65 -6.79 -83.45
C GLU A 365 4.10 -7.42 -84.73
N ARG A 366 2.84 -7.90 -84.70
CA ARG A 366 2.16 -8.44 -85.88
C ARG A 366 1.90 -7.40 -86.95
N VAL A 367 1.49 -6.19 -86.58
CA VAL A 367 1.31 -5.08 -87.52
C VAL A 367 2.65 -4.69 -88.15
N ALA A 368 3.74 -4.68 -87.39
CA ALA A 368 5.09 -4.38 -87.90
C ALA A 368 5.56 -5.44 -88.91
N LEU A 369 5.29 -6.73 -88.66
CA LEU A 369 5.57 -7.81 -89.61
C LEU A 369 4.73 -7.71 -90.89
N LEU A 370 3.46 -7.29 -90.77
CA LEU A 370 2.52 -7.16 -91.89
C LEU A 370 2.68 -5.86 -92.67
N ALA A 371 3.37 -4.85 -92.12
CA ALA A 371 3.64 -3.57 -92.79
C ALA A 371 4.42 -3.73 -94.11
N ALA A 372 5.20 -4.81 -94.25
CA ALA A 372 5.92 -5.13 -95.48
C ALA A 372 5.00 -5.47 -96.68
N PHE A 373 3.75 -5.87 -96.43
CA PHE A 373 2.84 -6.40 -97.45
C PHE A 373 1.84 -5.39 -98.04
N ARG A 374 1.93 -4.10 -97.66
CA ARG A 374 1.04 -2.99 -98.13
C ARG A 374 -0.45 -3.36 -98.17
N LEU A 375 -0.96 -3.89 -97.05
CA LEU A 375 -2.36 -4.24 -96.92
C LEU A 375 -3.25 -2.97 -96.84
N PRO A 376 -4.42 -2.93 -97.51
CA PRO A 376 -5.23 -1.72 -97.66
C PRO A 376 -5.84 -1.21 -96.34
N LEU A 377 -6.08 -2.09 -95.36
CA LEU A 377 -6.67 -1.76 -94.06
C LEU A 377 -5.63 -1.53 -92.94
N LEU A 378 -4.34 -1.62 -93.25
CA LEU A 378 -3.26 -1.48 -92.27
C LEU A 378 -3.21 -0.08 -91.60
N PRO A 379 -3.46 1.04 -92.30
CA PRO A 379 -3.49 2.37 -91.68
C PRO A 379 -4.60 2.52 -90.63
N ASP A 380 -5.78 1.94 -90.90
CA ASP A 380 -6.93 2.01 -89.98
C ASP A 380 -6.68 1.15 -88.72
N VAL A 381 -6.00 0.01 -88.87
CA VAL A 381 -5.51 -0.82 -87.74
C VAL A 381 -4.49 -0.03 -86.90
N GLN A 382 -3.54 0.68 -87.52
CA GLN A 382 -2.57 1.49 -86.78
C GLN A 382 -3.23 2.64 -86.02
N GLN A 383 -4.19 3.33 -86.64
CA GLN A 383 -4.92 4.43 -86.01
C GLN A 383 -5.75 3.97 -84.81
N THR A 384 -6.44 2.83 -84.93
CA THR A 384 -7.21 2.22 -83.83
C THR A 384 -6.31 1.71 -82.71
N LEU A 385 -5.12 1.21 -83.04
CA LEU A 385 -4.14 0.78 -82.05
C LEU A 385 -3.47 1.96 -81.32
N ASP A 386 -3.15 3.05 -82.02
CA ASP A 386 -2.65 4.29 -81.40
C ASP A 386 -3.71 4.94 -80.51
N ARG A 387 -4.99 4.82 -80.88
CA ARG A 387 -6.12 5.21 -80.03
C ARG A 387 -6.22 4.32 -78.79
N ALA A 388 -6.17 2.99 -78.95
CA ALA A 388 -6.17 2.05 -77.82
C ALA A 388 -5.01 2.33 -76.85
N LYS A 389 -3.80 2.65 -77.36
CA LYS A 389 -2.66 3.10 -76.54
C LYS A 389 -2.94 4.39 -75.77
N GLY A 390 -3.54 5.38 -76.44
CA GLY A 390 -3.98 6.62 -75.80
C GLY A 390 -4.99 6.36 -74.70
N GLU A 391 -5.93 5.44 -74.94
CA GLU A 391 -6.97 5.07 -73.98
C GLU A 391 -6.41 4.29 -72.77
N VAL A 392 -5.46 3.37 -72.98
CA VAL A 392 -4.71 2.69 -71.89
C VAL A 392 -3.92 3.71 -71.05
N ARG A 393 -3.23 4.67 -71.68
CA ARG A 393 -2.51 5.74 -70.98
C ARG A 393 -3.43 6.71 -70.21
N SER A 394 -4.71 6.74 -70.56
CA SER A 394 -5.73 7.54 -69.88
C SER A 394 -6.58 6.74 -68.87
N GLY A 395 -6.20 5.48 -68.61
CA GLY A 395 -6.88 4.59 -67.65
C GLY A 395 -8.25 4.06 -68.09
N ARG A 396 -8.67 4.27 -69.34
CA ARG A 396 -9.97 3.80 -69.87
C ARG A 396 -9.87 2.40 -70.43
N LEU A 397 -9.75 1.41 -69.53
CA LEU A 397 -9.50 0.01 -69.91
C LEU A 397 -10.62 -0.61 -70.78
N ALA A 398 -11.87 -0.24 -70.54
CA ALA A 398 -13.00 -0.74 -71.32
C ALA A 398 -12.94 -0.25 -72.78
N GLY A 399 -12.68 1.04 -73.00
CA GLY A 399 -12.51 1.60 -74.35
C GLY A 399 -11.28 1.04 -75.05
N ALA A 400 -10.16 0.93 -74.33
CA ALA A 400 -8.95 0.31 -74.87
C ALA A 400 -9.17 -1.16 -75.28
N GLN A 401 -9.96 -1.93 -74.52
CA GLN A 401 -10.29 -3.31 -74.86
C GLN A 401 -11.20 -3.40 -76.09
N GLU A 402 -12.19 -2.51 -76.20
CA GLU A 402 -13.05 -2.40 -77.38
C GLU A 402 -12.25 -2.03 -78.64
N ASP A 403 -11.38 -1.01 -78.56
CA ASP A 403 -10.52 -0.59 -79.65
C ASP A 403 -9.52 -1.70 -80.05
N LEU A 404 -9.02 -2.47 -79.10
CA LEU A 404 -8.15 -3.62 -79.35
C LEU A 404 -8.90 -4.77 -80.05
N LEU A 405 -10.15 -5.04 -79.66
CA LEU A 405 -11.01 -6.02 -80.35
C LEU A 405 -11.32 -5.58 -81.78
N ILE A 406 -11.57 -4.28 -82.00
CA ILE A 406 -11.79 -3.69 -83.33
C ILE A 406 -10.51 -3.81 -84.17
N ALA A 407 -9.35 -3.42 -83.63
CA ALA A 407 -8.06 -3.54 -84.32
C ALA A 407 -7.76 -5.00 -84.71
N ARG A 408 -8.04 -5.96 -83.81
CA ARG A 408 -7.87 -7.40 -84.10
C ARG A 408 -8.83 -7.89 -85.18
N ALA A 409 -10.08 -7.43 -85.20
CA ALA A 409 -11.04 -7.78 -86.24
C ALA A 409 -10.65 -7.19 -87.61
N LEU A 410 -10.20 -5.94 -87.64
CA LEU A 410 -9.69 -5.28 -88.85
C LEU A 410 -8.43 -5.97 -89.38
N MET A 411 -7.50 -6.39 -88.51
CA MET A 411 -6.35 -7.21 -88.93
C MET A 411 -6.76 -8.56 -89.54
N MET A 412 -7.74 -9.24 -88.96
CA MET A 412 -8.24 -10.51 -89.51
C MET A 412 -8.92 -10.31 -90.86
N GLN A 413 -9.59 -9.19 -91.08
CA GLN A 413 -10.16 -8.84 -92.39
C GLN A 413 -9.06 -8.49 -93.40
N ALA A 414 -8.07 -7.68 -93.00
CA ALA A 414 -6.94 -7.29 -93.83
C ALA A 414 -6.14 -8.49 -94.35
N THR A 415 -5.92 -9.50 -93.49
CA THR A 415 -5.22 -10.73 -93.87
C THR A 415 -6.05 -11.67 -94.75
N ARG A 416 -7.38 -11.66 -94.62
CA ARG A 416 -8.30 -12.42 -95.50
C ARG A 416 -8.51 -11.78 -96.88
N THR A 417 -8.40 -10.46 -96.99
CA THR A 417 -8.50 -9.74 -98.28
C THR A 417 -7.18 -9.65 -99.03
N GLY A 418 -6.06 -9.97 -98.38
CA GLY A 418 -4.72 -9.97 -98.96
C GLY A 418 -4.20 -11.34 -99.42
N SER A 419 -4.94 -12.42 -99.17
CA SER A 419 -4.77 -13.74 -99.81
C SER A 419 -5.58 -13.82 -101.10
#